data_AF-A0A2P6NHQ6-F1
#
_entry.id   AF-A0A2P6NHQ6-F1
#
_cell.length_a   1.000
_cell.length_b   1.000
_cell.length_c   1.000
_cell.angle_alpha   90.00
_cell.angle_beta   90.00
_cell.angle_gamma   90.00
#
_symmetry.space_group_name_H-M   'P 1'
#
loop_
_entity.id
_entity.type
_entity.pdbx_description
1 polymer ?
#
loop_
_entity_poly.entity_id
_entity_poly.type
_entity_poly.pdbx_seq_one_letter_code
_entity_poly.pdbx_strand_id
1 'polypeptide(L)'
;MTEAITEKIENLTMEGQNPTAILADPKPDTSAESTPQKNQSKPERKPREPKAPKAEGEEGKKEEKGGKKNRAALKTPKGTRDYDAFQMSVRERVFDTIKACFKRHGAITIETPVFELKETLTGKYGEDSKLIYDLQDQGGELCSLRYDLTVPFARYVAMNRIKKIKRYQIGRVYRRDNPVMTKGRFREFYQCDFDIAGEYDLMIPDSEAIKLMTEILDSLDIGKYQIKINHRKLLDGFFAICGVPEEKFRAISSAVDKLDKSPWAEVRKEMVEVKGLEPAVADRIETYVQLKGSPMELLEKIRQEKLLESSALAMSALNEMDTLFSYLQCYECLDKILFDFSLARGLDYYTGLIYEAVLLGEEGVGVGSISAGGRYDGLVGIFGGAVPAVGFSVGVERIFSILEQRLEKEKDKIQVAETEVMVISPDKDVLKERMTLCNTLWKAGIKTEMLPKEKAQFKAQLDYALLNNIPLAVIFGKTELEQGTYQLKDFKNKDQVTVLKEQLVEEIEKRLPRFTTLAPMAEKSDIEYIKDFEQLFQIRKAPDNSNISTFNDFNEKYFFKNGLDLSRFNLETLGQSDTETLNKNTKKLDVFYRVCRNKYINACKASRSEPKPEYGEAFIVESKM
;
A
#
# COMPACT_ATOMS: atom_id res chain seq x y z
N MET A 1 19.91 40.11 5.99
CA MET A 1 20.69 39.07 5.27
C MET A 1 19.76 38.33 4.29
N THR A 2 18.98 39.11 3.53
CA THR A 2 17.96 38.61 2.58
C THR A 2 17.73 39.67 1.49
N GLU A 3 18.80 40.34 1.07
CA GLU A 3 18.80 41.30 -0.05
C GLU A 3 20.02 41.09 -0.97
N ALA A 4 20.82 40.05 -0.74
CA ALA A 4 22.08 39.79 -1.46
C ALA A 4 22.06 38.52 -2.35
N ILE A 5 20.88 37.93 -2.60
CA ILE A 5 20.74 36.72 -3.43
C ILE A 5 19.92 36.99 -4.70
N THR A 6 19.09 38.02 -4.72
CA THR A 6 18.24 38.36 -5.88
C THR A 6 19.02 38.98 -7.04
N GLU A 7 20.23 39.51 -6.81
CA GLU A 7 21.02 40.21 -7.83
C GLU A 7 21.99 39.31 -8.63
N LYS A 8 21.98 37.99 -8.40
CA LYS A 8 22.97 37.06 -8.98
C LYS A 8 22.42 36.06 -10.01
N ILE A 9 21.15 36.16 -10.39
CA ILE A 9 20.53 35.26 -11.39
C ILE A 9 20.22 35.99 -12.73
N GLU A 10 20.25 37.32 -12.77
CA GLU A 10 19.95 38.07 -14.02
C GLU A 10 21.14 38.30 -14.96
N ASN A 11 22.37 37.87 -14.63
CA ASN A 11 23.58 38.21 -15.40
C ASN A 11 24.31 37.05 -16.09
N LEU A 12 23.63 35.95 -16.46
CA LEU A 12 24.25 34.87 -17.24
C LEU A 12 23.49 34.47 -18.52
N THR A 13 22.70 35.39 -19.06
CA THR A 13 22.25 35.35 -20.45
C THR A 13 22.88 36.50 -21.22
N MET A 14 23.92 36.20 -22.03
CA MET A 14 24.17 36.71 -23.39
C MET A 14 25.67 36.59 -23.76
N GLU A 15 25.91 36.30 -25.04
CA GLU A 15 27.18 36.11 -25.77
C GLU A 15 27.83 34.71 -25.67
N GLY A 16 28.02 33.93 -26.73
CA GLY A 16 27.76 34.11 -28.16
C GLY A 16 28.37 32.96 -28.99
N GLN A 17 27.99 32.95 -30.28
CA GLN A 17 28.61 32.29 -31.44
C GLN A 17 28.04 30.96 -31.98
N ASN A 18 27.39 31.15 -33.14
CA ASN A 18 27.02 30.23 -34.22
C ASN A 18 28.23 29.45 -34.78
N PRO A 19 27.99 28.28 -35.41
CA PRO A 19 28.17 28.28 -36.87
C PRO A 19 27.08 27.54 -37.66
N THR A 20 26.81 28.17 -38.80
CA THR A 20 26.07 27.81 -40.02
C THR A 20 26.24 26.35 -40.49
N ALA A 21 25.15 25.70 -40.93
CA ALA A 21 25.08 25.00 -42.23
C ALA A 21 23.71 24.31 -42.51
N ILE A 22 23.06 24.83 -43.57
CA ILE A 22 22.36 24.10 -44.65
C ILE A 22 20.96 23.52 -44.38
N LEU A 23 19.98 24.29 -44.86
CA LEU A 23 18.61 23.92 -45.21
C LEU A 23 18.59 23.08 -46.51
N ALA A 24 17.65 22.13 -46.58
CA ALA A 24 17.14 21.59 -47.84
C ALA A 24 15.60 21.60 -47.79
N ASP A 25 15.00 22.36 -48.71
CA ASP A 25 13.57 22.54 -48.90
C ASP A 25 12.82 21.26 -49.34
N PRO A 26 11.53 21.11 -48.99
CA PRO A 26 10.61 20.20 -49.68
C PRO A 26 9.95 20.92 -50.87
N LYS A 27 9.97 20.30 -52.06
CA LYS A 27 9.15 20.74 -53.20
C LYS A 27 7.72 20.14 -53.12
N PRO A 28 6.69 20.90 -53.56
CA PRO A 28 5.29 20.47 -53.60
C PRO A 28 4.91 19.93 -54.99
N ASP A 29 3.85 19.13 -55.08
CA ASP A 29 2.85 19.28 -56.16
C ASP A 29 1.62 18.35 -55.99
N THR A 30 0.44 19.01 -56.05
CA THR A 30 -0.79 18.71 -56.85
C THR A 30 -1.48 17.33 -56.73
N SER A 31 -2.79 17.13 -56.91
CA SER A 31 -4.04 17.91 -56.93
C SER A 31 -5.18 16.89 -57.18
N ALA A 32 -6.37 17.15 -56.64
CA ALA A 32 -7.70 16.82 -57.17
C ALA A 32 -8.26 15.36 -57.21
N GLU A 33 -9.46 15.25 -56.60
CA GLU A 33 -10.72 14.68 -57.13
C GLU A 33 -11.13 13.19 -56.98
N SER A 34 -12.14 13.00 -56.12
CA SER A 34 -13.44 12.29 -56.26
C SER A 34 -13.58 10.87 -56.87
N THR A 35 -14.05 9.93 -56.02
CA THR A 35 -15.09 8.84 -56.12
C THR A 35 -15.68 8.35 -57.48
N PRO A 36 -16.40 7.18 -57.60
CA PRO A 36 -16.64 6.02 -56.69
C PRO A 36 -16.67 4.58 -57.32
N GLN A 37 -16.73 3.55 -56.44
CA GLN A 37 -17.34 2.18 -56.54
C GLN A 37 -17.25 1.28 -57.81
N LYS A 38 -16.86 0.00 -57.61
CA LYS A 38 -17.62 -1.19 -58.08
C LYS A 38 -17.18 -2.53 -57.45
N ASN A 39 -18.19 -3.36 -57.16
CA ASN A 39 -18.22 -4.75 -56.66
C ASN A 39 -17.37 -5.76 -57.47
N GLN A 40 -16.90 -6.86 -56.84
CA GLN A 40 -17.40 -8.24 -57.04
C GLN A 40 -16.51 -9.36 -56.39
N SER A 41 -17.18 -10.20 -55.58
CA SER A 41 -17.09 -11.68 -55.37
C SER A 41 -15.77 -12.47 -55.15
N LYS A 42 -15.72 -13.13 -53.96
CA LYS A 42 -15.16 -14.43 -53.46
C LYS A 42 -14.74 -15.53 -54.49
N PRO A 43 -13.92 -16.58 -54.16
CA PRO A 43 -14.01 -17.39 -52.92
C PRO A 43 -12.73 -18.05 -52.31
N GLU A 44 -12.99 -18.72 -51.18
CA GLU A 44 -12.17 -19.43 -50.18
C GLU A 44 -11.26 -20.58 -50.69
N ARG A 45 -10.17 -20.86 -49.96
CA ARG A 45 -9.43 -22.15 -49.99
C ARG A 45 -9.17 -22.67 -48.57
N LYS A 46 -9.50 -23.95 -48.34
CA LYS A 46 -9.18 -24.79 -47.17
C LYS A 46 -8.07 -25.81 -47.52
N PRO A 47 -7.46 -26.49 -46.52
CA PRO A 47 -6.01 -26.70 -46.42
C PRO A 47 -5.53 -28.09 -46.88
N ARG A 48 -4.21 -28.25 -47.06
CA ARG A 48 -3.54 -29.55 -47.29
C ARG A 48 -2.58 -29.89 -46.15
N GLU A 49 -2.69 -31.13 -45.67
CA GLU A 49 -1.79 -31.82 -44.74
C GLU A 49 -0.72 -32.67 -45.49
N PRO A 50 0.32 -33.18 -44.78
CA PRO A 50 1.69 -33.24 -45.28
C PRO A 50 2.15 -34.62 -45.78
N LYS A 51 3.26 -34.67 -46.52
CA LYS A 51 4.03 -35.91 -46.75
C LYS A 51 5.52 -35.71 -46.47
N ALA A 52 6.08 -36.66 -45.72
CA ALA A 52 7.47 -36.82 -45.30
C ALA A 52 8.35 -37.46 -46.42
N PRO A 53 9.68 -37.51 -46.27
CA PRO A 53 10.65 -37.28 -47.35
C PRO A 53 11.26 -38.57 -47.96
N LYS A 54 11.96 -38.40 -49.10
CA LYS A 54 12.96 -39.35 -49.61
C LYS A 54 14.27 -38.64 -49.92
N ALA A 55 15.36 -39.37 -49.70
CA ALA A 55 16.73 -38.93 -49.55
C ALA A 55 17.57 -39.02 -50.84
N GLU A 56 18.78 -38.44 -50.72
CA GLU A 56 20.03 -38.65 -51.46
C GLU A 56 20.33 -37.77 -52.68
N GLY A 57 21.55 -37.19 -52.69
CA GLY A 57 22.22 -36.70 -53.90
C GLY A 57 23.10 -35.46 -53.79
N GLU A 58 24.31 -35.65 -53.22
CA GLU A 58 25.58 -35.03 -53.63
C GLU A 58 25.99 -33.57 -53.30
N GLU A 59 27.29 -33.48 -53.05
CA GLU A 59 28.05 -32.46 -52.36
C GLU A 59 28.39 -31.24 -53.22
N GLY A 60 28.35 -30.06 -52.59
CA GLY A 60 28.98 -28.85 -53.10
C GLY A 60 29.41 -27.97 -51.94
N LYS A 61 30.70 -28.01 -51.58
CA LYS A 61 31.33 -27.12 -50.60
C LYS A 61 31.08 -25.66 -50.98
N LYS A 62 30.21 -24.98 -50.25
CA LYS A 62 30.16 -23.51 -50.17
C LYS A 62 30.50 -23.10 -48.76
N GLU A 63 31.51 -22.24 -48.68
CA GLU A 63 32.00 -21.55 -47.49
C GLU A 63 30.84 -21.14 -46.58
N GLU A 64 30.83 -21.65 -45.35
CA GLU A 64 30.01 -21.11 -44.27
C GLU A 64 30.52 -19.70 -43.94
N LYS A 65 29.99 -18.70 -44.65
CA LYS A 65 29.81 -17.38 -44.05
C LYS A 65 28.86 -17.58 -42.89
N GLY A 66 29.41 -17.72 -41.69
CA GLY A 66 28.69 -17.87 -40.44
C GLY A 66 27.54 -16.86 -40.39
N GLY A 67 26.34 -17.36 -40.69
CA GLY A 67 25.14 -16.59 -40.56
C GLY A 67 25.06 -16.17 -39.10
N LYS A 68 25.19 -14.87 -38.83
CA LYS A 68 24.69 -14.29 -37.58
C LYS A 68 23.22 -14.68 -37.53
N LYS A 69 22.91 -15.81 -36.87
CA LYS A 69 21.56 -16.09 -36.39
C LYS A 69 21.16 -14.81 -35.67
N ASN A 70 20.16 -14.10 -36.19
CA ASN A 70 19.52 -13.00 -35.49
C ASN A 70 19.10 -13.56 -34.14
N ARG A 71 19.93 -13.34 -33.12
CA ARG A 71 19.67 -13.78 -31.76
C ARG A 71 18.47 -12.96 -31.36
N ALA A 72 17.31 -13.61 -31.29
CA ALA A 72 16.05 -12.94 -30.95
C ALA A 72 16.31 -12.06 -29.72
N ALA A 73 15.91 -10.80 -29.79
CA ALA A 73 16.14 -9.86 -28.70
C ALA A 73 15.45 -10.39 -27.43
N LEU A 74 16.24 -10.81 -26.45
CA LEU A 74 15.76 -11.27 -25.16
C LEU A 74 15.24 -10.04 -24.39
N LYS A 75 13.93 -9.94 -24.27
CA LYS A 75 13.26 -8.84 -23.55
C LYS A 75 11.91 -9.28 -23.03
N THR A 76 11.46 -8.64 -21.96
CA THR A 76 10.07 -8.72 -21.50
C THR A 76 9.14 -7.96 -22.47
N PRO A 77 7.83 -8.26 -22.46
CA PRO A 77 6.84 -7.45 -23.15
C PRO A 77 6.91 -5.96 -22.76
N LYS A 78 6.60 -5.06 -23.71
CA LYS A 78 6.63 -3.61 -23.46
C LYS A 78 5.75 -3.27 -22.25
N GLY A 79 6.31 -2.52 -21.30
CA GLY A 79 5.61 -2.08 -20.09
C GLY A 79 5.49 -3.15 -18.99
N THR A 80 6.23 -4.26 -19.11
CA THR A 80 6.35 -5.30 -18.07
C THR A 80 7.83 -5.42 -17.67
N ARG A 81 8.12 -5.92 -16.47
CA ARG A 81 9.49 -6.10 -15.98
C ARG A 81 9.61 -7.34 -15.10
N ASP A 82 10.79 -7.93 -15.13
CA ASP A 82 11.22 -8.86 -14.10
C ASP A 82 11.60 -8.08 -12.84
N TYR A 83 11.66 -8.80 -11.73
CA TYR A 83 11.96 -8.25 -10.43
C TYR A 83 13.06 -9.06 -9.78
N ASP A 84 14.16 -8.41 -9.42
CA ASP A 84 15.27 -9.08 -8.79
C ASP A 84 14.99 -9.41 -7.30
N ALA A 85 15.91 -10.12 -6.68
CA ALA A 85 15.73 -10.62 -5.32
C ALA A 85 15.64 -9.48 -4.29
N PHE A 86 16.36 -8.37 -4.49
CA PHE A 86 16.26 -7.18 -3.62
C PHE A 86 14.90 -6.50 -3.78
N GLN A 87 14.44 -6.32 -5.01
CA GLN A 87 13.11 -5.75 -5.26
C GLN A 87 12.02 -6.63 -4.64
N MET A 88 12.12 -7.95 -4.78
CA MET A 88 11.16 -8.88 -4.17
C MET A 88 11.16 -8.81 -2.63
N SER A 89 12.31 -8.69 -1.98
CA SER A 89 12.34 -8.56 -0.51
C SER A 89 11.67 -7.27 -0.02
N VAL A 90 11.86 -6.15 -0.72
CA VAL A 90 11.14 -4.89 -0.44
C VAL A 90 9.64 -5.07 -0.62
N ARG A 91 9.22 -5.74 -1.70
CA ARG A 91 7.79 -5.96 -1.97
C ARG A 91 7.11 -6.85 -0.96
N GLU A 92 7.71 -7.97 -0.60
CA GLU A 92 7.12 -8.86 0.40
C GLU A 92 6.92 -8.12 1.73
N ARG A 93 7.90 -7.32 2.16
CA ARG A 93 7.76 -6.48 3.36
C ARG A 93 6.59 -5.51 3.26
N VAL A 94 6.44 -4.80 2.13
CA VAL A 94 5.32 -3.89 1.91
C VAL A 94 3.98 -4.62 1.90
N PHE A 95 3.90 -5.75 1.19
CA PHE A 95 2.69 -6.57 1.15
C PHE A 95 2.33 -7.12 2.52
N ASP A 96 3.31 -7.55 3.32
CA ASP A 96 3.09 -8.04 4.68
C ASP A 96 2.55 -6.96 5.60
N THR A 97 3.09 -5.74 5.53
CA THR A 97 2.55 -4.58 6.24
C THR A 97 1.10 -4.30 5.84
N ILE A 98 0.81 -4.25 4.54
CA ILE A 98 -0.54 -4.01 4.02
C ILE A 98 -1.51 -5.13 4.45
N LYS A 99 -1.12 -6.41 4.29
CA LYS A 99 -1.90 -7.58 4.70
C LYS A 99 -2.18 -7.56 6.20
N ALA A 100 -1.23 -7.14 7.02
CA ALA A 100 -1.41 -7.03 8.47
C ALA A 100 -2.49 -5.99 8.83
N CYS A 101 -2.49 -4.83 8.19
CA CYS A 101 -3.54 -3.81 8.39
C CYS A 101 -4.92 -4.31 7.91
N PHE A 102 -5.00 -4.93 6.72
CA PHE A 102 -6.24 -5.54 6.24
C PHE A 102 -6.83 -6.57 7.21
N LYS A 103 -5.97 -7.46 7.74
CA LYS A 103 -6.38 -8.47 8.72
C LYS A 103 -6.79 -7.87 10.06
N ARG A 104 -6.14 -6.78 10.50
CA ARG A 104 -6.51 -6.04 11.73
C ARG A 104 -7.95 -5.52 11.67
N HIS A 105 -8.38 -5.11 10.49
CA HIS A 105 -9.76 -4.69 10.21
C HIS A 105 -10.71 -5.86 9.91
N GLY A 106 -10.28 -7.11 10.11
CA GLY A 106 -11.13 -8.30 9.93
C GLY A 106 -11.52 -8.59 8.47
N ALA A 107 -10.78 -8.06 7.48
CA ALA A 107 -11.01 -8.39 6.09
C ALA A 107 -10.54 -9.81 5.77
N ILE A 108 -11.39 -10.56 5.07
CA ILE A 108 -11.03 -11.86 4.50
C ILE A 108 -10.35 -11.66 3.13
N THR A 109 -9.63 -12.68 2.65
CA THR A 109 -9.03 -12.65 1.31
C THR A 109 -9.84 -13.49 0.35
N ILE A 110 -9.92 -13.05 -0.90
CA ILE A 110 -10.40 -13.85 -2.03
C ILE A 110 -9.41 -13.77 -3.18
N GLU A 111 -9.57 -14.64 -4.17
CA GLU A 111 -8.83 -14.56 -5.43
C GLU A 111 -9.80 -14.82 -6.59
N THR A 112 -9.62 -14.06 -7.67
CA THR A 112 -10.34 -14.24 -8.93
C THR A 112 -9.37 -14.65 -10.03
N PRO A 113 -9.85 -15.33 -11.10
CA PRO A 113 -9.03 -15.61 -12.27
C PRO A 113 -8.35 -14.35 -12.84
N VAL A 114 -7.23 -14.53 -13.54
CA VAL A 114 -6.49 -13.41 -14.16
C VAL A 114 -7.20 -12.83 -15.38
N PHE A 115 -8.03 -13.63 -16.04
CA PHE A 115 -8.92 -13.22 -17.12
C PHE A 115 -10.38 -13.44 -16.74
N GLU A 116 -11.24 -12.56 -17.22
CA GLU A 116 -12.69 -12.65 -17.09
C GLU A 116 -13.29 -12.81 -18.50
N LEU A 117 -14.55 -13.24 -18.59
CA LEU A 117 -15.28 -13.14 -19.84
C LEU A 117 -15.26 -11.69 -20.34
N LYS A 118 -15.04 -11.49 -21.64
CA LYS A 118 -14.92 -10.14 -22.23
C LYS A 118 -16.14 -9.27 -21.95
N GLU A 119 -17.34 -9.87 -21.97
CA GLU A 119 -18.59 -9.19 -21.65
C GLU A 119 -18.66 -8.67 -20.20
N THR A 120 -18.01 -9.35 -19.25
CA THR A 120 -17.93 -8.93 -17.85
C THR A 120 -17.25 -7.56 -17.73
N LEU A 121 -16.22 -7.31 -18.54
CA LEU A 121 -15.40 -6.10 -18.48
C LEU A 121 -15.91 -4.98 -19.41
N THR A 122 -16.75 -5.31 -20.38
CA THR A 122 -17.19 -4.35 -21.42
C THR A 122 -18.16 -3.31 -20.84
N GLY A 123 -17.88 -2.03 -21.13
CA GLY A 123 -18.74 -0.91 -20.77
C GLY A 123 -18.73 -0.52 -19.29
N LYS A 124 -17.76 -1.03 -18.49
CA LYS A 124 -17.65 -0.71 -17.05
C LYS A 124 -16.67 0.42 -16.73
N TYR A 125 -15.80 0.75 -17.69
CA TYR A 125 -14.66 1.65 -17.49
C TYR A 125 -14.71 2.91 -18.35
N GLY A 126 -15.86 3.24 -18.96
CA GLY A 126 -15.96 4.40 -19.85
C GLY A 126 -14.94 4.36 -20.99
N GLU A 127 -14.24 5.47 -21.20
CA GLU A 127 -13.19 5.62 -22.22
C GLU A 127 -12.02 4.64 -22.04
N ASP A 128 -11.73 4.21 -20.82
CA ASP A 128 -10.63 3.29 -20.50
C ASP A 128 -10.88 1.86 -20.97
N SER A 129 -12.11 1.51 -21.37
CA SER A 129 -12.44 0.18 -21.90
C SER A 129 -11.59 -0.20 -23.13
N LYS A 130 -11.08 0.80 -23.87
CA LYS A 130 -10.18 0.60 -25.04
C LYS A 130 -8.79 0.08 -24.67
N LEU A 131 -8.43 0.15 -23.38
CA LEU A 131 -7.11 -0.21 -22.87
C LEU A 131 -7.04 -1.65 -22.34
N ILE A 132 -8.08 -2.46 -22.53
CA ILE A 132 -8.13 -3.86 -22.08
C ILE A 132 -7.30 -4.77 -23.01
N TYR A 133 -6.63 -5.76 -22.42
CA TYR A 133 -5.98 -6.84 -23.16
C TYR A 133 -6.97 -7.98 -23.43
N ASP A 134 -7.29 -8.21 -24.70
CA ASP A 134 -8.09 -9.35 -25.14
C ASP A 134 -7.21 -10.56 -25.42
N LEU A 135 -7.68 -11.74 -25.07
CA LEU A 135 -7.06 -13.01 -25.48
C LEU A 135 -7.40 -13.31 -26.94
N GLN A 136 -6.55 -14.09 -27.60
CA GLN A 136 -6.82 -14.56 -28.96
C GLN A 136 -8.02 -15.51 -28.95
N ASP A 137 -8.91 -15.35 -29.93
CA ASP A 137 -9.98 -16.33 -30.17
C ASP A 137 -9.37 -17.65 -30.65
N GLN A 138 -9.60 -18.71 -29.88
CA GLN A 138 -9.17 -20.07 -30.17
C GLN A 138 -10.36 -21.04 -30.32
N GLY A 139 -11.57 -20.52 -30.58
CA GLY A 139 -12.79 -21.30 -30.79
C GLY A 139 -13.62 -21.55 -29.52
N GLY A 140 -13.34 -20.81 -28.44
CA GLY A 140 -14.03 -20.92 -27.15
C GLY A 140 -14.65 -19.59 -26.70
N GLU A 141 -14.77 -19.42 -25.39
CA GLU A 141 -15.27 -18.18 -24.80
C GLU A 141 -14.29 -17.01 -25.01
N LEU A 142 -14.82 -15.84 -25.33
CA LEU A 142 -14.00 -14.63 -25.49
C LEU A 142 -13.65 -14.09 -24.11
N CYS A 143 -12.35 -14.03 -23.81
CA CYS A 143 -11.83 -13.60 -22.52
C CYS A 143 -10.90 -12.39 -22.65
N SER A 144 -10.80 -11.63 -21.58
CA SER A 144 -9.93 -10.46 -21.47
C SER A 144 -9.24 -10.46 -20.11
N LEU A 145 -7.99 -9.99 -20.05
CA LEU A 145 -7.28 -9.81 -18.78
C LEU A 145 -7.98 -8.74 -17.94
N ARG A 146 -8.05 -8.96 -16.63
CA ARG A 146 -8.67 -8.01 -15.70
C ARG A 146 -7.94 -6.66 -15.70
N TYR A 147 -8.73 -5.59 -15.85
CA TYR A 147 -8.25 -4.20 -15.84
C TYR A 147 -8.03 -3.66 -14.42
N ASP A 148 -8.85 -4.14 -13.48
CA ASP A 148 -8.79 -3.88 -12.05
C ASP A 148 -9.19 -5.13 -11.23
N LEU A 149 -9.32 -4.99 -9.90
CA LEU A 149 -9.86 -6.03 -9.02
C LEU A 149 -11.32 -5.76 -8.59
N THR A 150 -11.82 -4.53 -8.77
CA THR A 150 -13.18 -4.10 -8.39
C THR A 150 -14.27 -4.77 -9.21
N VAL A 151 -14.14 -4.81 -10.54
CA VAL A 151 -15.15 -5.43 -11.42
C VAL A 151 -15.20 -6.96 -11.24
N PRO A 152 -14.06 -7.68 -11.18
CA PRO A 152 -14.05 -9.08 -10.77
C PRO A 152 -14.72 -9.32 -9.40
N PHE A 153 -14.54 -8.41 -8.45
CA PHE A 153 -15.19 -8.50 -7.14
C PHE A 153 -16.71 -8.29 -7.24
N ALA A 154 -17.18 -7.28 -7.98
CA ALA A 154 -18.61 -7.07 -8.18
C ALA A 154 -19.29 -8.30 -8.82
N ARG A 155 -18.65 -8.89 -9.84
CA ARG A 155 -19.09 -10.16 -10.44
C ARG A 155 -19.08 -11.30 -9.40
N TYR A 156 -18.05 -11.41 -8.56
CA TYR A 156 -17.96 -12.41 -7.49
C TYR A 156 -19.11 -12.31 -6.49
N VAL A 157 -19.42 -11.09 -6.04
CA VAL A 157 -20.53 -10.83 -5.10
C VAL A 157 -21.87 -11.21 -5.72
N ALA A 158 -22.13 -10.79 -6.95
CA ALA A 158 -23.38 -11.08 -7.67
C ALA A 158 -23.55 -12.59 -7.93
N MET A 159 -22.53 -13.25 -8.48
CA MET A 159 -22.57 -14.68 -8.83
C MET A 159 -22.82 -15.56 -7.60
N ASN A 160 -22.22 -15.23 -6.46
CA ASN A 160 -22.38 -15.97 -5.21
C ASN A 160 -23.55 -15.47 -4.34
N ARG A 161 -24.32 -14.48 -4.81
CA ARG A 161 -25.46 -13.88 -4.09
C ARG A 161 -25.09 -13.36 -2.69
N ILE A 162 -23.88 -12.85 -2.54
CA ILE A 162 -23.34 -12.37 -1.27
C ILE A 162 -24.02 -11.04 -0.92
N LYS A 163 -24.51 -10.92 0.33
CA LYS A 163 -25.17 -9.70 0.83
C LYS A 163 -24.24 -8.78 1.61
N LYS A 164 -23.29 -9.36 2.35
CA LYS A 164 -22.32 -8.62 3.15
C LYS A 164 -20.97 -9.33 3.07
N ILE A 165 -19.92 -8.58 2.77
CA ILE A 165 -18.54 -9.08 2.75
C ILE A 165 -17.59 -7.90 2.95
N LYS A 166 -16.59 -8.09 3.80
CA LYS A 166 -15.44 -7.19 3.95
C LYS A 166 -14.20 -7.97 3.53
N ARG A 167 -13.56 -7.56 2.43
CA ARG A 167 -12.47 -8.32 1.81
C ARG A 167 -11.30 -7.46 1.43
N TYR A 168 -10.13 -8.09 1.31
CA TYR A 168 -9.01 -7.56 0.57
C TYR A 168 -8.61 -8.50 -0.57
N GLN A 169 -7.95 -7.96 -1.60
CA GLN A 169 -7.35 -8.73 -2.69
C GLN A 169 -6.08 -8.03 -3.15
N ILE A 170 -4.97 -8.77 -3.18
CA ILE A 170 -3.70 -8.30 -3.73
C ILE A 170 -3.44 -9.09 -5.00
N GLY A 171 -3.34 -8.40 -6.14
CA GLY A 171 -3.20 -9.07 -7.41
C GLY A 171 -2.70 -8.17 -8.52
N ARG A 172 -2.11 -8.79 -9.55
CA ARG A 172 -1.72 -8.06 -10.77
C ARG A 172 -2.93 -7.73 -11.63
N VAL A 173 -2.86 -6.57 -12.29
CA VAL A 173 -3.84 -6.08 -13.25
C VAL A 173 -3.15 -5.59 -14.51
N TYR A 174 -3.90 -5.51 -15.61
CA TYR A 174 -3.34 -5.34 -16.95
C TYR A 174 -4.03 -4.20 -17.70
N ARG A 175 -3.24 -3.18 -18.06
CA ARG A 175 -3.73 -1.99 -18.78
C ARG A 175 -2.82 -1.70 -19.96
N ARG A 176 -3.36 -1.58 -21.17
CA ARG A 176 -2.63 -1.25 -22.42
C ARG A 176 -2.23 0.22 -22.50
N ASP A 177 -1.97 0.83 -21.36
CA ASP A 177 -1.61 2.23 -21.23
C ASP A 177 -0.26 2.52 -21.92
N ASN A 178 0.07 3.80 -22.07
CA ASN A 178 1.39 4.25 -22.51
C ASN A 178 2.35 4.23 -21.32
N PRO A 179 3.24 3.22 -21.20
CA PRO A 179 4.06 3.05 -20.01
C PRO A 179 5.11 4.17 -19.93
N VAL A 180 5.33 4.66 -18.72
CA VAL A 180 6.39 5.62 -18.38
C VAL A 180 7.17 5.00 -17.24
N MET A 181 8.20 4.20 -17.59
CA MET A 181 8.94 3.37 -16.64
C MET A 181 9.57 4.20 -15.52
N THR A 182 10.07 5.40 -15.85
CA THR A 182 10.67 6.34 -14.89
C THR A 182 9.68 6.90 -13.86
N LYS A 183 8.37 6.83 -14.15
CA LYS A 183 7.30 7.31 -13.27
C LYS A 183 6.50 6.16 -12.63
N GLY A 184 6.95 4.91 -12.78
CA GLY A 184 6.27 3.73 -12.24
C GLY A 184 4.96 3.38 -12.93
N ARG A 185 4.76 3.83 -14.19
CA ARG A 185 3.55 3.52 -14.98
C ARG A 185 3.81 2.34 -15.88
N PHE A 186 3.28 1.18 -15.51
CA PHE A 186 3.45 -0.08 -16.20
C PHE A 186 2.16 -0.55 -16.88
N ARG A 187 2.28 -1.60 -17.70
CA ARG A 187 1.14 -2.29 -18.32
C ARG A 187 0.69 -3.52 -17.53
N GLU A 188 1.60 -4.08 -16.74
CA GLU A 188 1.33 -5.06 -15.69
C GLU A 188 1.83 -4.47 -14.38
N PHE A 189 0.98 -4.43 -13.36
CA PHE A 189 1.34 -3.94 -12.03
C PHE A 189 0.40 -4.49 -10.96
N TYR A 190 0.80 -4.39 -9.69
CA TYR A 190 -0.03 -4.80 -8.57
C TYR A 190 -1.04 -3.72 -8.15
N GLN A 191 -2.24 -4.19 -7.80
CA GLN A 191 -3.21 -3.47 -6.98
C GLN A 191 -3.37 -4.19 -5.64
N CYS A 192 -3.63 -3.43 -4.59
CA CYS A 192 -3.94 -3.92 -3.26
C CYS A 192 -5.26 -3.32 -2.82
N ASP A 193 -6.35 -4.05 -3.04
CA ASP A 193 -7.71 -3.55 -2.90
C ASP A 193 -8.30 -4.00 -1.56
N PHE A 194 -9.05 -3.12 -0.92
CA PHE A 194 -9.88 -3.40 0.23
C PHE A 194 -11.28 -2.86 -0.03
N ASP A 195 -12.29 -3.68 0.23
CA ASP A 195 -13.68 -3.33 -0.06
C ASP A 195 -14.64 -3.87 1.00
N ILE A 196 -15.63 -3.05 1.34
CA ILE A 196 -16.76 -3.38 2.20
C ILE A 196 -18.01 -3.32 1.33
N ALA A 197 -18.61 -4.46 1.05
CA ALA A 197 -19.87 -4.58 0.34
C ALA A 197 -20.98 -5.00 1.31
N GLY A 198 -22.15 -4.38 1.15
CA GLY A 198 -23.34 -4.63 1.96
C GLY A 198 -24.01 -3.35 2.44
N GLU A 199 -25.25 -3.49 2.87
CA GLU A 199 -26.05 -2.39 3.42
C GLU A 199 -25.71 -2.16 4.91
N TYR A 200 -25.33 -0.93 5.23
CA TYR A 200 -24.90 -0.45 6.54
C TYR A 200 -25.38 0.99 6.75
N ASP A 201 -25.27 1.46 7.99
CA ASP A 201 -25.59 2.84 8.33
C ASP A 201 -24.59 3.84 7.70
N LEU A 202 -25.08 5.06 7.57
CA LEU A 202 -24.48 6.15 6.81
C LEU A 202 -23.01 6.39 7.19
N MET A 203 -22.11 6.38 6.19
CA MET A 203 -20.67 6.67 6.29
C MET A 203 -19.81 5.81 7.24
N ILE A 204 -20.38 4.81 7.93
CA ILE A 204 -19.58 3.93 8.81
C ILE A 204 -18.52 3.15 7.99
N PRO A 205 -18.87 2.42 6.91
CA PRO A 205 -17.87 1.71 6.11
C PRO A 205 -16.89 2.65 5.39
N ASP A 206 -17.37 3.81 4.95
CA ASP A 206 -16.57 4.82 4.25
C ASP A 206 -15.47 5.39 5.16
N SER A 207 -15.83 5.70 6.41
CA SER A 207 -14.87 6.16 7.42
C SER A 207 -13.86 5.06 7.80
N GLU A 208 -14.29 3.79 7.90
CA GLU A 208 -13.38 2.66 8.14
C GLU A 208 -12.38 2.49 6.98
N ALA A 209 -12.84 2.61 5.73
CA ALA A 209 -11.97 2.52 4.55
C ALA A 209 -10.87 3.60 4.56
N ILE A 210 -11.22 4.84 4.89
CA ILE A 210 -10.25 5.94 5.00
C ILE A 210 -9.30 5.72 6.17
N LYS A 211 -9.82 5.30 7.34
CA LYS A 211 -8.96 5.00 8.50
C LYS A 211 -7.93 3.92 8.16
N LEU A 212 -8.37 2.81 7.59
CA LEU A 212 -7.47 1.73 7.18
C LEU A 212 -6.44 2.20 6.14
N MET A 213 -6.82 3.05 5.19
CA MET A 213 -5.87 3.68 4.27
C MET A 213 -4.79 4.46 5.05
N THR A 214 -5.19 5.31 6.01
CA THR A 214 -4.22 6.09 6.80
C THR A 214 -3.27 5.18 7.60
N GLU A 215 -3.78 4.10 8.22
CA GLU A 215 -2.93 3.14 8.94
C GLU A 215 -1.90 2.46 8.03
N ILE A 216 -2.30 2.11 6.80
CA ILE A 216 -1.38 1.53 5.83
C ILE A 216 -0.29 2.53 5.46
N LEU A 217 -0.66 3.76 5.10
CA LEU A 217 0.29 4.78 4.66
C LEU A 217 1.27 5.19 5.77
N ASP A 218 0.79 5.28 7.01
CA ASP A 218 1.63 5.52 8.19
C ASP A 218 2.60 4.35 8.43
N SER A 219 2.10 3.11 8.36
CA SER A 219 2.91 1.91 8.63
C SER A 219 4.00 1.66 7.59
N LEU A 220 3.86 2.23 6.39
CA LEU A 220 4.84 2.13 5.31
C LEU A 220 5.95 3.19 5.39
N ASP A 221 5.81 4.21 6.23
CA ASP A 221 6.80 5.28 6.46
C ASP A 221 7.32 5.94 5.16
N ILE A 222 6.40 6.24 4.23
CA ILE A 222 6.73 6.77 2.90
C ILE A 222 6.81 8.31 2.85
N GLY A 223 6.81 8.97 4.00
CA GLY A 223 6.81 10.44 4.13
C GLY A 223 5.41 11.02 4.33
N LYS A 224 5.32 12.35 4.27
CA LYS A 224 4.05 13.07 4.47
C LYS A 224 3.12 12.85 3.28
N TYR A 225 1.84 12.70 3.57
CA TYR A 225 0.78 12.56 2.57
C TYR A 225 -0.46 13.36 2.98
N GLN A 226 -1.38 13.51 2.04
CA GLN A 226 -2.68 14.10 2.26
C GLN A 226 -3.73 13.31 1.47
N ILE A 227 -4.92 13.13 2.05
CA ILE A 227 -6.05 12.45 1.42
C ILE A 227 -7.04 13.50 0.96
N LYS A 228 -7.11 13.71 -0.36
CA LYS A 228 -8.14 14.51 -1.00
C LYS A 228 -9.45 13.74 -0.95
N ILE A 229 -10.55 14.40 -0.57
CA ILE A 229 -11.89 13.82 -0.55
C ILE A 229 -12.85 14.75 -1.26
N ASN A 230 -13.80 14.17 -1.99
CA ASN A 230 -14.97 14.84 -2.53
C ASN A 230 -16.14 13.85 -2.63
N HIS A 231 -17.28 14.30 -3.16
CA HIS A 231 -18.48 13.49 -3.30
C HIS A 231 -19.14 13.67 -4.67
N ARG A 232 -19.51 12.57 -5.34
CA ARG A 232 -20.09 12.60 -6.69
C ARG A 232 -21.34 13.48 -6.79
N LYS A 233 -22.27 13.32 -5.84
CA LYS A 233 -23.49 14.14 -5.78
C LYS A 233 -23.21 15.65 -5.56
N LEU A 234 -22.09 16.03 -4.94
CA LEU A 234 -21.70 17.44 -4.81
C LEU A 234 -21.25 17.99 -6.17
N LEU A 235 -20.42 17.24 -6.89
CA LEU A 235 -19.99 17.61 -8.24
C LEU A 235 -21.19 17.79 -9.18
N ASP A 236 -22.09 16.81 -9.22
CA ASP A 236 -23.26 16.86 -10.10
C ASP A 236 -24.21 18.01 -9.72
N GLY A 237 -24.45 18.23 -8.42
CA GLY A 237 -25.25 19.36 -7.93
C GLY A 237 -24.63 20.71 -8.27
N PHE A 238 -23.31 20.82 -8.16
CA PHE A 238 -22.58 22.03 -8.52
C PHE A 238 -22.60 22.31 -10.02
N PHE A 239 -22.40 21.28 -10.85
CA PHE A 239 -22.51 21.42 -12.31
C PHE A 239 -23.89 21.91 -12.73
N ALA A 240 -24.96 21.41 -12.10
CA ALA A 240 -26.32 21.92 -12.34
C ALA A 240 -26.44 23.42 -12.03
N ILE A 241 -25.89 23.88 -10.90
CA ILE A 241 -25.93 25.29 -10.49
C ILE A 241 -25.11 26.19 -11.43
N CYS A 242 -23.98 25.67 -11.91
CA CYS A 242 -23.20 26.36 -12.92
C CYS A 242 -23.89 26.46 -14.28
N GLY A 243 -24.95 25.69 -14.53
CA GLY A 243 -25.65 25.63 -15.82
C GLY A 243 -25.00 24.67 -16.82
N VAL A 244 -24.28 23.66 -16.33
CA VAL A 244 -23.84 22.55 -17.18
C VAL A 244 -25.08 21.73 -17.56
N PRO A 245 -25.27 21.37 -18.84
CA PRO A 245 -26.31 20.42 -19.22
C PRO A 245 -26.03 19.02 -18.64
N GLU A 246 -27.07 18.33 -18.15
CA GLU A 246 -26.95 17.04 -17.46
C GLU A 246 -26.25 15.98 -18.32
N GLU A 247 -26.52 15.95 -19.61
CA GLU A 247 -25.91 15.04 -20.58
C GLU A 247 -24.39 15.26 -20.73
N LYS A 248 -23.87 16.42 -20.28
CA LYS A 248 -22.45 16.76 -20.31
C LYS A 248 -21.75 16.58 -18.97
N PHE A 249 -22.43 16.22 -17.88
CA PHE A 249 -21.81 16.11 -16.55
C PHE A 249 -20.57 15.19 -16.53
N ARG A 250 -20.64 14.04 -17.20
CA ARG A 250 -19.52 13.10 -17.27
C ARG A 250 -18.36 13.66 -18.08
N ALA A 251 -18.65 14.24 -19.24
CA ALA A 251 -17.64 14.89 -20.06
C ALA A 251 -16.94 16.03 -19.31
N ILE A 252 -17.70 16.90 -18.64
CA ILE A 252 -17.13 18.02 -17.89
C ILE A 252 -16.33 17.54 -16.66
N SER A 253 -16.84 16.55 -15.92
CA SER A 253 -16.10 15.89 -14.84
C SER A 253 -14.74 15.36 -15.29
N SER A 254 -14.67 14.75 -16.48
CA SER A 254 -13.42 14.28 -17.10
C SER A 254 -12.45 15.42 -17.45
N ALA A 255 -12.95 16.61 -17.75
CA ALA A 255 -12.07 17.77 -17.97
C ALA A 255 -11.54 18.31 -16.64
N VAL A 256 -12.41 18.45 -15.63
CA VAL A 256 -12.05 18.92 -14.28
C VAL A 256 -10.99 18.03 -13.63
N ASP A 257 -11.07 16.71 -13.82
CA ASP A 257 -10.07 15.76 -13.30
C ASP A 257 -8.63 16.06 -13.77
N LYS A 258 -8.47 16.70 -14.94
CA LYS A 258 -7.16 17.07 -15.49
C LYS A 258 -6.51 18.26 -14.78
N LEU A 259 -7.22 18.96 -13.89
CA LEU A 259 -6.65 20.06 -13.10
C LEU A 259 -5.51 19.60 -12.17
N ASP A 260 -5.38 18.29 -11.94
CA ASP A 260 -4.25 17.72 -11.21
C ASP A 260 -2.91 17.80 -11.99
N LYS A 261 -2.96 17.95 -13.32
CA LYS A 261 -1.80 17.92 -14.22
C LYS A 261 -1.73 19.08 -15.21
N SER A 262 -2.87 19.69 -15.54
CA SER A 262 -2.99 20.76 -16.51
C SER A 262 -3.46 22.04 -15.85
N PRO A 263 -2.93 23.21 -16.26
CA PRO A 263 -3.42 24.50 -15.77
C PRO A 263 -4.87 24.75 -16.22
N TRP A 264 -5.58 25.59 -15.48
CA TRP A 264 -6.98 25.93 -15.75
C TRP A 264 -7.24 26.34 -17.20
N ALA A 265 -6.34 27.14 -17.81
CA ALA A 265 -6.49 27.60 -19.18
C ALA A 265 -6.64 26.45 -20.20
N GLU A 266 -5.89 25.35 -20.03
CA GLU A 266 -6.00 24.17 -20.89
C GLU A 266 -7.31 23.41 -20.65
N VAL A 267 -7.67 23.24 -19.38
CA VAL A 267 -8.90 22.54 -18.98
C VAL A 267 -10.15 23.29 -19.46
N ARG A 268 -10.16 24.62 -19.32
CA ARG A 268 -11.19 25.51 -19.85
C ARG A 268 -11.30 25.39 -21.36
N LYS A 269 -10.17 25.40 -22.08
CA LYS A 269 -10.15 25.24 -23.53
C LYS A 269 -10.79 23.91 -23.96
N GLU A 270 -10.47 22.81 -23.28
CA GLU A 270 -11.11 21.52 -23.54
C GLU A 270 -12.63 21.55 -23.28
N MET A 271 -13.07 22.13 -22.16
CA MET A 271 -14.49 22.23 -21.83
C MET A 271 -15.28 23.00 -22.90
N VAL A 272 -14.72 24.11 -23.38
CA VAL A 272 -15.40 24.98 -24.36
C VAL A 272 -15.29 24.43 -25.78
N GLU A 273 -14.07 24.20 -26.27
CA GLU A 273 -13.82 23.91 -27.69
C GLU A 273 -14.09 22.44 -28.05
N VAL A 274 -13.80 21.51 -27.13
CA VAL A 274 -13.91 20.07 -27.41
C VAL A 274 -15.25 19.51 -26.91
N LYS A 275 -15.66 19.91 -25.70
CA LYS A 275 -16.87 19.40 -25.03
C LYS A 275 -18.09 20.30 -25.25
N GLY A 276 -17.91 21.44 -25.93
CA GLY A 276 -18.98 22.34 -26.35
C GLY A 276 -19.72 22.99 -25.18
N LEU A 277 -19.01 23.32 -24.10
CA LEU A 277 -19.58 24.06 -22.97
C LEU A 277 -19.53 25.57 -23.25
N GLU A 278 -20.53 26.31 -22.79
CA GLU A 278 -20.52 27.77 -22.90
C GLU A 278 -19.36 28.36 -22.06
N PRO A 279 -18.59 29.33 -22.59
CA PRO A 279 -17.48 29.95 -21.86
C PRO A 279 -17.85 30.47 -20.47
N ALA A 280 -19.01 31.12 -20.34
CA ALA A 280 -19.49 31.66 -19.07
C ALA A 280 -19.81 30.56 -18.04
N VAL A 281 -20.25 29.37 -18.48
CA VAL A 281 -20.45 28.21 -17.60
C VAL A 281 -19.10 27.69 -17.12
N ALA A 282 -18.10 27.60 -18.02
CA ALA A 282 -16.76 27.17 -17.65
C ALA A 282 -16.13 28.13 -16.61
N ASP A 283 -16.29 29.44 -16.78
CA ASP A 283 -15.77 30.44 -15.83
C ASP A 283 -16.42 30.32 -14.45
N ARG A 284 -17.71 29.97 -14.37
CA ARG A 284 -18.36 29.67 -13.08
C ARG A 284 -17.80 28.41 -12.44
N ILE A 285 -17.48 27.37 -13.22
CA ILE A 285 -16.86 26.15 -12.71
C ILE A 285 -15.52 26.46 -12.04
N GLU A 286 -14.72 27.37 -12.61
CA GLU A 286 -13.40 27.77 -12.07
C GLU A 286 -13.48 28.14 -10.59
N THR A 287 -14.46 28.97 -10.24
CA THR A 287 -14.60 29.52 -8.88
C THR A 287 -14.73 28.44 -7.82
N TYR A 288 -15.29 27.29 -8.18
CA TYR A 288 -15.59 26.21 -7.25
C TYR A 288 -14.54 25.12 -7.23
N VAL A 289 -13.97 24.77 -8.38
CA VAL A 289 -12.88 23.78 -8.42
C VAL A 289 -11.63 24.30 -7.68
N GLN A 290 -11.55 25.61 -7.45
CA GLN A 290 -10.52 26.22 -6.59
C GLN A 290 -10.80 26.06 -5.08
N LEU A 291 -12.02 25.68 -4.68
CA LEU A 291 -12.37 25.46 -3.28
C LEU A 291 -11.72 24.18 -2.77
N LYS A 292 -10.79 24.36 -1.84
CA LYS A 292 -10.15 23.28 -1.10
C LYS A 292 -9.72 23.78 0.28
N GLY A 293 -9.73 22.91 1.28
CA GLY A 293 -9.36 23.32 2.63
C GLY A 293 -9.61 22.28 3.70
N SER A 294 -9.52 22.74 4.95
CA SER A 294 -9.86 21.95 6.14
C SER A 294 -11.29 21.43 6.04
N PRO A 295 -11.55 20.14 6.34
CA PRO A 295 -12.85 19.52 6.14
C PRO A 295 -14.02 20.26 6.80
N MET A 296 -13.91 20.56 8.10
CA MET A 296 -14.99 21.20 8.87
C MET A 296 -15.19 22.66 8.45
N GLU A 297 -14.09 23.41 8.28
CA GLU A 297 -14.15 24.83 7.92
C GLU A 297 -14.76 25.04 6.53
N LEU A 298 -14.35 24.23 5.55
CA LEU A 298 -14.88 24.34 4.19
C LEU A 298 -16.34 23.89 4.12
N LEU A 299 -16.71 22.85 4.87
CA LEU A 299 -18.10 22.40 4.97
C LEU A 299 -19.02 23.50 5.54
N GLU A 300 -18.60 24.16 6.62
CA GLU A 300 -19.34 25.29 7.21
C GLU A 300 -19.46 26.45 6.23
N LYS A 301 -18.36 26.83 5.57
CA LYS A 301 -18.35 27.89 4.55
C LYS A 301 -19.37 27.64 3.45
N ILE A 302 -19.41 26.41 2.91
CA ILE A 302 -20.33 26.05 1.82
C ILE A 302 -21.79 26.08 2.30
N ARG A 303 -22.06 25.65 3.53
CA ARG A 303 -23.41 25.75 4.11
C ARG A 303 -23.83 27.21 4.29
N GLN A 304 -22.91 28.10 4.67
CA GLN A 304 -23.20 29.53 4.83
C GLN A 304 -23.44 30.26 3.50
N GLU A 305 -22.73 29.88 2.44
CA GLU A 305 -22.90 30.50 1.10
C GLU A 305 -24.23 30.11 0.43
N LYS A 306 -24.92 29.08 0.93
CA LYS A 306 -26.23 28.60 0.44
C LYS A 306 -26.29 28.25 -1.05
N LEU A 307 -25.13 28.17 -1.71
CA LEU A 307 -24.99 27.88 -3.13
C LEU A 307 -25.71 26.59 -3.53
N LEU A 308 -25.64 25.57 -2.67
CA LEU A 308 -26.12 24.23 -2.94
C LEU A 308 -27.52 23.92 -2.36
N GLU A 309 -28.18 24.89 -1.69
CA GLU A 309 -29.50 24.67 -1.03
C GLU A 309 -30.60 24.26 -2.01
N SER A 310 -30.51 24.70 -3.27
CA SER A 310 -31.46 24.36 -4.34
C SER A 310 -31.31 22.92 -4.86
N SER A 311 -30.23 22.22 -4.51
CA SER A 311 -29.96 20.85 -4.95
C SER A 311 -30.11 19.86 -3.79
N ALA A 312 -31.21 19.11 -3.79
CA ALA A 312 -31.45 18.06 -2.79
C ALA A 312 -30.32 17.00 -2.76
N LEU A 313 -29.75 16.68 -3.93
CA LEU A 313 -28.61 15.75 -4.05
C LEU A 313 -27.36 16.31 -3.37
N ALA A 314 -27.05 17.59 -3.60
CA ALA A 314 -25.89 18.23 -2.98
C ALA A 314 -26.09 18.36 -1.46
N MET A 315 -27.29 18.69 -0.99
CA MET A 315 -27.60 18.77 0.44
C MET A 315 -27.46 17.40 1.14
N SER A 316 -27.94 16.31 0.51
CA SER A 316 -27.69 14.95 1.02
C SER A 316 -26.20 14.68 1.18
N ALA A 317 -25.41 15.06 0.18
CA ALA A 317 -23.98 14.84 0.18
C ALA A 317 -23.25 15.70 1.22
N LEU A 318 -23.67 16.94 1.47
CA LEU A 318 -23.11 17.75 2.56
C LEU A 318 -23.38 17.12 3.94
N ASN A 319 -24.54 16.47 4.13
CA ASN A 319 -24.84 15.74 5.37
C ASN A 319 -24.03 14.43 5.48
N GLU A 320 -23.83 13.72 4.37
CA GLU A 320 -22.93 12.57 4.27
C GLU A 320 -21.49 13.00 4.65
N MET A 321 -20.99 14.11 4.10
CA MET A 321 -19.65 14.62 4.40
C MET A 321 -19.50 15.08 5.86
N ASP A 322 -20.50 15.75 6.42
CA ASP A 322 -20.53 16.13 7.84
C ASP A 322 -20.38 14.91 8.76
N THR A 323 -21.20 13.90 8.51
CA THR A 323 -21.18 12.62 9.24
C THR A 323 -19.80 11.96 9.12
N LEU A 324 -19.26 11.87 7.89
CA LEU A 324 -17.94 11.32 7.64
C LEU A 324 -16.85 12.05 8.43
N PHE A 325 -16.81 13.38 8.39
CA PHE A 325 -15.78 14.16 9.06
C PHE A 325 -15.84 13.99 10.58
N SER A 326 -17.05 13.89 11.16
CA SER A 326 -17.20 13.57 12.59
C SER A 326 -16.60 12.20 12.94
N TYR A 327 -16.78 11.18 12.10
CA TYR A 327 -16.21 9.85 12.32
C TYR A 327 -14.69 9.83 12.14
N LEU A 328 -14.16 10.54 11.14
CA LEU A 328 -12.72 10.68 10.94
C LEU A 328 -12.05 11.46 12.08
N GLN A 329 -12.77 12.35 12.76
CA GLN A 329 -12.31 12.99 13.99
C GLN A 329 -12.21 11.98 15.13
N CYS A 330 -13.21 11.10 15.31
CA CYS A 330 -13.14 10.01 16.29
C CYS A 330 -12.00 9.02 16.02
N TYR A 331 -11.64 8.82 14.75
CA TYR A 331 -10.51 7.97 14.35
C TYR A 331 -9.14 8.68 14.37
N GLU A 332 -9.10 9.95 14.77
CA GLU A 332 -7.88 10.76 14.86
C GLU A 332 -7.10 10.79 13.53
N CYS A 333 -7.83 10.97 12.42
CA CYS A 333 -7.22 11.05 11.10
C CYS A 333 -7.80 12.16 10.21
N LEU A 334 -8.61 13.06 10.78
CA LEU A 334 -9.19 14.19 10.07
C LEU A 334 -8.14 15.20 9.60
N ASP A 335 -7.03 15.34 10.34
CA ASP A 335 -5.89 16.20 10.05
C ASP A 335 -5.17 15.85 8.72
N LYS A 336 -5.35 14.61 8.25
CA LYS A 336 -4.79 14.11 7.00
C LYS A 336 -5.69 14.39 5.79
N ILE A 337 -6.90 14.89 6.02
CA ILE A 337 -7.91 15.06 4.98
C ILE A 337 -7.88 16.47 4.41
N LEU A 338 -7.95 16.57 3.09
CA LEU A 338 -8.24 17.80 2.36
C LEU A 338 -9.58 17.64 1.66
N PHE A 339 -10.55 18.47 2.01
CA PHE A 339 -11.78 18.56 1.22
C PHE A 339 -11.47 19.38 -0.03
N ASP A 340 -11.55 18.76 -1.22
CA ASP A 340 -11.04 19.33 -2.47
C ASP A 340 -12.06 19.16 -3.61
N PHE A 341 -12.67 20.26 -4.04
CA PHE A 341 -13.71 20.23 -5.09
C PHE A 341 -13.15 20.03 -6.50
N SER A 342 -11.84 20.15 -6.70
CA SER A 342 -11.20 19.74 -7.96
C SER A 342 -11.12 18.23 -8.12
N LEU A 343 -11.27 17.45 -7.05
CA LEU A 343 -11.24 15.99 -7.11
C LEU A 343 -12.51 15.49 -7.80
N ALA A 344 -12.41 15.26 -9.11
CA ALA A 344 -13.45 14.65 -9.94
C ALA A 344 -13.05 13.26 -10.45
N ARG A 345 -11.99 12.71 -9.84
CA ARG A 345 -11.32 11.46 -10.22
C ARG A 345 -12.21 10.26 -9.94
N GLY A 346 -12.32 9.36 -10.91
CA GLY A 346 -13.07 8.15 -10.72
C GLY A 346 -13.34 7.37 -11.99
N LEU A 347 -13.31 6.04 -11.88
CA LEU A 347 -13.98 5.19 -12.84
C LEU A 347 -15.47 5.53 -12.79
N ASP A 348 -16.15 5.46 -13.93
CA ASP A 348 -17.54 5.95 -14.10
C ASP A 348 -18.54 5.36 -13.09
N TYR A 349 -18.16 4.28 -12.41
CA TYR A 349 -18.97 3.54 -11.45
C TYR A 349 -19.11 4.17 -10.05
N TYR A 350 -18.36 5.22 -9.67
CA TYR A 350 -18.55 5.83 -8.36
C TYR A 350 -19.89 6.58 -8.26
N THR A 351 -20.60 6.37 -7.16
CA THR A 351 -21.96 6.90 -6.88
C THR A 351 -21.99 7.87 -5.71
N GLY A 352 -20.96 7.85 -4.85
CA GLY A 352 -20.93 8.64 -3.61
C GLY A 352 -19.56 9.27 -3.36
N LEU A 353 -19.00 8.99 -2.18
CA LEU A 353 -17.68 9.45 -1.76
C LEU A 353 -16.60 9.04 -2.77
N ILE A 354 -15.65 9.95 -3.02
CA ILE A 354 -14.44 9.71 -3.81
C ILE A 354 -13.24 10.29 -3.07
N TYR A 355 -12.12 9.58 -3.10
CA TYR A 355 -10.93 9.99 -2.36
C TYR A 355 -9.64 9.50 -2.98
N GLU A 356 -8.58 10.29 -2.78
CA GLU A 356 -7.27 10.07 -3.33
C GLU A 356 -6.17 10.52 -2.36
N ALA A 357 -5.27 9.62 -2.02
CA ALA A 357 -4.08 9.93 -1.25
C ALA A 357 -2.93 10.35 -2.18
N VAL A 358 -2.30 11.48 -1.87
CA VAL A 358 -1.13 12.01 -2.59
C VAL A 358 0.03 12.21 -1.62
N LEU A 359 1.26 11.90 -2.07
CA LEU A 359 2.46 12.25 -1.31
C LEU A 359 2.76 13.74 -1.43
N LEU A 360 3.14 14.36 -0.31
CA LEU A 360 3.58 15.75 -0.25
C LEU A 360 5.11 15.81 -0.40
N GLY A 361 5.59 16.60 -1.36
CA GLY A 361 7.02 16.91 -1.50
C GLY A 361 7.53 17.89 -0.44
N GLU A 362 8.82 18.23 -0.51
CA GLU A 362 9.48 19.14 0.46
C GLU A 362 8.82 20.54 0.53
N GLU A 363 8.17 20.99 -0.54
CA GLU A 363 7.42 22.26 -0.60
C GLU A 363 5.90 22.08 -0.48
N GLY A 364 5.41 20.90 -0.06
CA GLY A 364 3.98 20.60 0.01
C GLY A 364 3.31 20.38 -1.36
N VAL A 365 4.07 20.36 -2.44
CA VAL A 365 3.59 20.04 -3.79
C VAL A 365 3.37 18.53 -3.91
N GLY A 366 2.20 18.12 -4.38
CA GLY A 366 1.85 16.72 -4.57
C GLY A 366 2.75 16.02 -5.60
N VAL A 367 3.49 14.98 -5.20
CA VAL A 367 4.38 14.21 -6.09
C VAL A 367 3.60 13.10 -6.84
N GLY A 368 2.35 12.87 -6.44
CA GLY A 368 1.34 12.10 -7.17
C GLY A 368 0.57 11.09 -6.30
N SER A 369 -0.51 10.57 -6.87
CA SER A 369 -1.42 9.57 -6.26
C SER A 369 -0.80 8.24 -5.85
N ILE A 370 -0.95 7.85 -4.59
CA ILE A 370 -0.46 6.59 -3.99
C ILE A 370 -1.58 5.67 -3.54
N SER A 371 -2.81 6.16 -3.43
CA SER A 371 -4.00 5.34 -3.21
C SER A 371 -5.23 6.11 -3.67
N ALA A 372 -6.25 5.40 -4.13
CA ALA A 372 -7.53 6.01 -4.50
C ALA A 372 -8.67 5.05 -4.19
N GLY A 373 -9.85 5.60 -3.94
CA GLY A 373 -11.04 4.82 -3.59
C GLY A 373 -12.32 5.64 -3.68
N GLY A 374 -13.42 4.99 -3.32
CA GLY A 374 -14.73 5.60 -3.34
C GLY A 374 -15.86 4.60 -3.15
N ARG A 375 -17.09 5.14 -3.10
CA ARG A 375 -18.34 4.39 -2.99
C ARG A 375 -18.95 4.16 -4.37
N TYR A 376 -19.37 2.93 -4.66
CA TYR A 376 -19.79 2.46 -5.97
C TYR A 376 -21.03 1.54 -5.93
N ASP A 377 -22.15 2.05 -5.41
CA ASP A 377 -23.31 1.22 -5.06
C ASP A 377 -24.00 0.56 -6.27
N GLY A 378 -23.79 1.08 -7.47
CA GLY A 378 -24.40 0.56 -8.69
C GLY A 378 -23.66 -0.62 -9.33
N LEU A 379 -22.38 -0.85 -9.00
CA LEU A 379 -21.53 -1.75 -9.79
C LEU A 379 -21.94 -3.22 -9.67
N VAL A 380 -22.32 -3.68 -8.47
CA VAL A 380 -22.82 -5.06 -8.29
C VAL A 380 -24.15 -5.26 -9.02
N GLY A 381 -25.01 -4.22 -9.03
CA GLY A 381 -26.31 -4.21 -9.72
C GLY A 381 -26.23 -4.56 -11.19
N ILE A 382 -25.13 -4.22 -11.84
CA ILE A 382 -24.87 -4.53 -13.25
C ILE A 382 -24.76 -6.04 -13.52
N PHE A 383 -24.28 -6.82 -12.54
CA PHE A 383 -24.15 -8.28 -12.63
C PHE A 383 -25.32 -9.03 -11.99
N GLY A 384 -26.14 -8.35 -11.20
CA GLY A 384 -27.32 -8.90 -10.53
C GLY A 384 -27.29 -8.67 -9.02
N GLY A 385 -28.36 -8.06 -8.50
CA GLY A 385 -28.54 -7.74 -7.08
C GLY A 385 -28.04 -6.35 -6.71
N ALA A 386 -28.75 -5.64 -5.83
CA ALA A 386 -28.35 -4.32 -5.33
C ALA A 386 -27.54 -4.49 -4.04
N VAL A 387 -26.20 -4.42 -4.14
CA VAL A 387 -25.30 -4.47 -2.98
C VAL A 387 -24.43 -3.22 -3.00
N PRO A 388 -24.63 -2.26 -2.08
CA PRO A 388 -23.79 -1.08 -2.00
C PRO A 388 -22.37 -1.47 -1.58
N ALA A 389 -21.38 -0.69 -2.00
CA ALA A 389 -19.98 -1.01 -1.74
C ALA A 389 -19.10 0.23 -1.70
N VAL A 390 -18.09 0.19 -0.84
CA VAL A 390 -17.05 1.20 -0.73
C VAL A 390 -15.69 0.53 -0.54
N GLY A 391 -14.66 1.09 -1.11
CA GLY A 391 -13.31 0.57 -0.95
C GLY A 391 -12.26 1.42 -1.63
N PHE A 392 -11.03 0.93 -1.58
CA PHE A 392 -9.87 1.62 -2.12
C PHE A 392 -8.80 0.64 -2.61
N SER A 393 -7.90 1.17 -3.43
CA SER A 393 -6.72 0.46 -3.93
C SER A 393 -5.46 1.21 -3.54
N VAL A 394 -4.46 0.51 -3.02
CA VAL A 394 -3.11 1.07 -2.78
C VAL A 394 -2.27 0.92 -4.05
N GLY A 395 -1.77 2.04 -4.56
CA GLY A 395 -0.85 2.13 -5.69
C GLY A 395 0.57 1.72 -5.32
N VAL A 396 0.77 0.44 -5.06
CA VAL A 396 2.02 -0.10 -4.50
C VAL A 396 3.26 0.07 -5.38
N GLU A 397 3.14 0.21 -6.70
CA GLU A 397 4.32 0.40 -7.58
C GLU A 397 5.11 1.68 -7.26
N ARG A 398 4.42 2.77 -6.91
CA ARG A 398 5.10 4.00 -6.50
C ARG A 398 5.75 3.84 -5.14
N ILE A 399 5.06 3.17 -4.22
CA ILE A 399 5.56 2.86 -2.88
C ILE A 399 6.84 2.02 -2.98
N PHE A 400 6.85 0.98 -3.82
CA PHE A 400 8.05 0.18 -4.09
C PHE A 400 9.19 1.06 -4.59
N SER A 401 8.92 1.93 -5.58
CA SER A 401 9.97 2.78 -6.14
C SER A 401 10.60 3.71 -5.10
N ILE A 402 9.80 4.27 -4.18
CA ILE A 402 10.28 5.15 -3.10
C ILE A 402 11.10 4.36 -2.09
N LEU A 403 10.62 3.19 -1.67
CA LEU A 403 11.31 2.36 -0.68
C LEU A 403 12.57 1.72 -1.26
N GLU A 404 12.55 1.24 -2.50
CA GLU A 404 13.71 0.75 -3.24
C GLU A 404 14.80 1.85 -3.30
N GLN A 405 14.44 3.09 -3.67
CA GLN A 405 15.41 4.21 -3.70
C GLN A 405 15.97 4.56 -2.32
N ARG A 406 15.13 4.54 -1.26
CA ARG A 406 15.57 4.81 0.11
C ARG A 406 16.55 3.73 0.59
N LEU A 407 16.29 2.47 0.25
CA LEU A 407 17.05 1.30 0.70
C LEU A 407 18.25 0.98 -0.20
N GLU A 408 18.37 1.54 -1.40
CA GLU A 408 19.46 1.21 -2.34
C GLU A 408 20.85 1.47 -1.73
N LYS A 409 21.00 2.50 -0.89
CA LYS A 409 22.25 2.81 -0.18
C LYS A 409 22.62 1.76 0.88
N GLU A 410 21.66 0.96 1.32
CA GLU A 410 21.82 -0.09 2.34
C GLU A 410 21.59 -1.50 1.76
N LYS A 411 21.49 -1.62 0.43
CA LYS A 411 21.18 -2.86 -0.27
C LYS A 411 22.10 -4.02 0.11
N ASP A 412 23.40 -3.75 0.25
CA ASP A 412 24.39 -4.76 0.63
C ASP A 412 24.23 -5.25 2.09
N LYS A 413 23.50 -4.52 2.93
CA LYS A 413 23.18 -4.91 4.31
C LYS A 413 21.85 -5.64 4.42
N ILE A 414 21.06 -5.65 3.36
CA ILE A 414 19.74 -6.30 3.36
C ILE A 414 19.95 -7.76 3.02
N GLN A 415 19.67 -8.60 4.01
CA GLN A 415 19.59 -10.04 3.81
C GLN A 415 18.38 -10.36 2.94
N VAL A 416 18.62 -10.90 1.73
CA VAL A 416 17.57 -11.20 0.76
C VAL A 416 17.01 -12.62 0.94
N ALA A 417 17.87 -13.59 1.25
CA ALA A 417 17.47 -14.93 1.62
C ALA A 417 17.26 -15.00 3.14
N GLU A 418 16.15 -15.55 3.61
CA GLU A 418 15.82 -15.62 5.04
C GLU A 418 16.65 -16.66 5.84
N THR A 419 17.81 -17.06 5.32
CA THR A 419 18.66 -18.09 5.92
C THR A 419 19.21 -17.63 7.26
N GLU A 420 18.84 -18.32 8.31
CA GLU A 420 19.20 -18.02 9.69
C GLU A 420 20.56 -18.62 10.06
N VAL A 421 20.89 -19.79 9.51
CA VAL A 421 22.07 -20.56 9.88
C VAL A 421 22.81 -21.09 8.66
N MET A 422 24.13 -20.88 8.60
CA MET A 422 25.02 -21.54 7.65
C MET A 422 25.74 -22.71 8.31
N VAL A 423 25.64 -23.91 7.75
CA VAL A 423 26.45 -25.05 8.17
C VAL A 423 27.81 -25.03 7.46
N ILE A 424 28.88 -24.99 8.26
CA ILE A 424 30.25 -24.86 7.79
C ILE A 424 31.11 -26.00 8.36
N SER A 425 31.99 -26.56 7.53
CA SER A 425 33.04 -27.46 8.01
C SER A 425 34.40 -27.12 7.37
N PRO A 426 35.50 -27.13 8.15
CA PRO A 426 36.85 -27.06 7.58
C PRO A 426 37.28 -28.40 6.94
N ASP A 427 36.71 -29.52 7.38
CA ASP A 427 36.99 -30.85 6.84
C ASP A 427 36.25 -31.11 5.53
N LYS A 428 36.94 -31.78 4.61
CA LYS A 428 36.48 -32.00 3.22
C LYS A 428 35.60 -33.25 3.06
N ASP A 429 35.73 -34.24 3.94
CA ASP A 429 35.06 -35.54 3.78
C ASP A 429 33.87 -35.72 4.74
N VAL A 430 33.22 -34.62 5.15
CA VAL A 430 32.09 -34.62 6.09
C VAL A 430 30.77 -34.11 5.48
N LEU A 431 30.58 -34.32 4.17
CA LEU A 431 29.38 -33.87 3.46
C LEU A 431 28.11 -34.47 4.07
N LYS A 432 28.13 -35.76 4.42
CA LYS A 432 26.97 -36.48 4.96
C LYS A 432 26.55 -35.91 6.31
N GLU A 433 27.52 -35.54 7.13
CA GLU A 433 27.34 -34.93 8.43
C GLU A 433 26.76 -33.52 8.29
N ARG A 434 27.25 -32.72 7.32
CA ARG A 434 26.66 -31.40 7.02
C ARG A 434 25.20 -31.55 6.59
N MET A 435 24.92 -32.48 5.67
CA MET A 435 23.54 -32.77 5.22
C MET A 435 22.65 -33.24 6.37
N THR A 436 23.16 -34.10 7.25
CA THR A 436 22.44 -34.60 8.43
C THR A 436 22.11 -33.46 9.39
N LEU A 437 23.05 -32.54 9.60
CA LEU A 437 22.83 -31.37 10.43
C LEU A 437 21.80 -30.42 9.80
N CYS A 438 21.92 -30.10 8.50
CA CYS A 438 20.91 -29.29 7.81
C CYS A 438 19.51 -29.89 7.96
N ASN A 439 19.36 -31.20 7.75
CA ASN A 439 18.08 -31.90 7.93
C ASN A 439 17.57 -31.84 9.38
N THR A 440 18.46 -31.88 10.37
CA THR A 440 18.10 -31.72 11.78
C THR A 440 17.55 -30.33 12.05
N LEU A 441 18.23 -29.30 11.56
CA LEU A 441 17.81 -27.90 11.72
C LEU A 441 16.53 -27.58 10.93
N TRP A 442 16.37 -28.11 9.72
CA TRP A 442 15.13 -27.99 8.95
C TRP A 442 13.94 -28.66 9.65
N LYS A 443 14.13 -29.83 10.28
CA LYS A 443 13.09 -30.48 11.08
C LYS A 443 12.69 -29.67 12.31
N ALA A 444 13.59 -28.83 12.83
CA ALA A 444 13.31 -27.87 13.89
C ALA A 444 12.70 -26.56 13.37
N GLY A 445 12.52 -26.39 12.06
CA GLY A 445 11.98 -25.16 11.46
C GLY A 445 13.00 -24.04 11.28
N ILE A 446 14.30 -24.30 11.52
CA ILE A 446 15.38 -23.32 11.36
C ILE A 446 15.81 -23.24 9.90
N LYS A 447 15.79 -22.03 9.34
CA LYS A 447 16.14 -21.77 7.93
C LYS A 447 17.64 -21.92 7.75
N THR A 448 18.06 -23.06 7.21
CA THR A 448 19.47 -23.46 7.18
C THR A 448 19.98 -23.72 5.77
N GLU A 449 21.23 -23.37 5.48
CA GLU A 449 21.89 -23.73 4.22
C GLU A 449 23.31 -24.29 4.44
N MET A 450 23.83 -24.93 3.38
CA MET A 450 25.24 -25.28 3.23
C MET A 450 25.66 -25.09 1.78
N LEU A 451 26.96 -24.88 1.52
CA LEU A 451 27.43 -24.85 0.13
C LEU A 451 27.24 -26.22 -0.54
N PRO A 452 26.68 -26.29 -1.76
CA PRO A 452 26.45 -27.53 -2.51
C PRO A 452 27.75 -28.03 -3.15
N LYS A 453 28.75 -28.30 -2.31
CA LYS A 453 30.06 -28.83 -2.69
C LYS A 453 30.44 -29.95 -1.73
N GLU A 454 30.87 -31.07 -2.29
CA GLU A 454 31.41 -32.18 -1.50
C GLU A 454 32.60 -31.71 -0.64
N LYS A 455 33.58 -31.07 -1.29
CA LYS A 455 34.81 -30.55 -0.66
C LYS A 455 34.85 -29.02 -0.62
N ALA A 456 33.86 -28.42 0.03
CA ALA A 456 33.79 -26.96 0.20
C ALA A 456 35.02 -26.42 0.95
N GLN A 457 35.61 -25.32 0.48
CA GLN A 457 36.69 -24.65 1.21
C GLN A 457 36.10 -23.88 2.40
N PHE A 458 36.77 -23.92 3.57
CA PHE A 458 36.31 -23.20 4.76
C PHE A 458 36.09 -21.71 4.49
N LYS A 459 37.10 -21.06 3.89
CA LYS A 459 37.02 -19.64 3.53
C LYS A 459 35.84 -19.33 2.60
N ALA A 460 35.59 -20.15 1.59
CA ALA A 460 34.48 -19.93 0.67
C ALA A 460 33.10 -20.05 1.36
N GLN A 461 32.96 -20.95 2.33
CA GLN A 461 31.73 -21.07 3.13
C GLN A 461 31.52 -19.83 4.01
N LEU A 462 32.59 -19.34 4.65
CA LEU A 462 32.55 -18.14 5.48
C LEU A 462 32.26 -16.88 4.67
N ASP A 463 32.95 -16.71 3.54
CA ASP A 463 32.76 -15.58 2.63
C ASP A 463 31.33 -15.59 2.07
N TYR A 464 30.76 -16.77 1.77
CA TYR A 464 29.35 -16.91 1.36
C TYR A 464 28.38 -16.48 2.47
N ALA A 465 28.60 -16.91 3.71
CA ALA A 465 27.75 -16.52 4.84
C ALA A 465 27.76 -15.00 5.05
N LEU A 466 28.94 -14.39 5.00
CA LEU A 466 29.09 -12.94 5.14
C LEU A 466 28.46 -12.17 3.97
N LEU A 467 28.68 -12.60 2.73
CA LEU A 467 28.13 -11.96 1.53
C LEU A 467 26.60 -11.97 1.52
N ASN A 468 25.98 -13.05 2.04
CA ASN A 468 24.53 -13.19 2.12
C ASN A 468 23.95 -12.68 3.44
N ASN A 469 24.75 -12.05 4.30
CA ASN A 469 24.35 -11.54 5.61
C ASN A 469 23.67 -12.60 6.51
N ILE A 470 24.08 -13.86 6.43
CA ILE A 470 23.55 -14.94 7.29
C ILE A 470 24.01 -14.66 8.74
N PRO A 471 23.10 -14.63 9.73
CA PRO A 471 23.44 -14.15 11.06
C PRO A 471 24.26 -15.14 11.89
N LEU A 472 24.02 -16.46 11.72
CA LEU A 472 24.69 -17.51 12.49
C LEU A 472 25.40 -18.52 11.58
N ALA A 473 26.49 -19.10 12.07
CA ALA A 473 27.12 -20.26 11.46
C ALA A 473 27.33 -21.38 12.49
N VAL A 474 26.97 -22.60 12.12
CA VAL A 474 27.32 -23.81 12.87
C VAL A 474 28.53 -24.44 12.22
N ILE A 475 29.64 -24.47 12.95
CA ILE A 475 30.94 -24.94 12.49
C ILE A 475 31.29 -26.25 13.21
N PHE A 476 31.73 -27.26 12.47
CA PHE A 476 32.29 -28.49 13.05
C PHE A 476 33.33 -29.12 12.13
N GLY A 477 34.33 -29.77 12.72
CA GLY A 477 35.18 -30.76 12.08
C GLY A 477 35.04 -32.14 12.74
N LYS A 478 35.96 -33.04 12.44
CA LYS A 478 35.99 -34.40 13.00
C LYS A 478 36.10 -34.40 14.53
N THR A 479 36.90 -33.52 15.11
CA THR A 479 37.09 -33.41 16.56
C THR A 479 35.78 -33.07 17.27
N GLU A 480 35.05 -32.05 16.78
CA GLU A 480 33.76 -31.65 17.36
C GLU A 480 32.72 -32.77 17.22
N LEU A 481 32.71 -33.49 16.09
CA LEU A 481 31.84 -34.65 15.88
C LEU A 481 32.13 -35.79 16.87
N GLU A 482 33.41 -36.11 17.11
CA GLU A 482 33.82 -37.12 18.10
C GLU A 482 33.42 -36.72 19.52
N GLN A 483 33.44 -35.42 19.83
CA GLN A 483 33.06 -34.87 21.12
C GLN A 483 31.54 -34.65 21.27
N GLY A 484 30.75 -34.84 20.20
CA GLY A 484 29.31 -34.57 20.21
C GLY A 484 28.98 -33.08 20.37
N THR A 485 29.84 -32.19 19.89
CA THR A 485 29.69 -30.73 20.00
C THR A 485 29.65 -30.04 18.65
N TYR A 486 29.25 -28.77 18.65
CA TYR A 486 29.34 -27.85 17.53
C TYR A 486 29.87 -26.49 18.01
N GLN A 487 30.49 -25.74 17.12
CA GLN A 487 30.82 -24.33 17.35
C GLN A 487 29.76 -23.45 16.71
N LEU A 488 29.00 -22.72 17.52
CA LEU A 488 28.01 -21.76 17.04
C LEU A 488 28.64 -20.36 17.04
N LYS A 489 28.75 -19.76 15.86
CA LYS A 489 29.31 -18.43 15.64
C LYS A 489 28.22 -17.44 15.28
N ASP A 490 28.21 -16.28 15.95
CA ASP A 490 27.33 -15.16 15.65
C ASP A 490 28.12 -14.07 14.94
N PHE A 491 27.73 -13.75 13.71
CA PHE A 491 28.42 -12.72 12.93
C PHE A 491 28.11 -11.30 13.40
N LYS A 492 26.93 -11.09 14.00
CA LYS A 492 26.48 -9.78 14.47
C LYS A 492 27.13 -9.42 15.80
N ASN A 493 27.06 -10.32 16.78
CA ASN A 493 27.62 -10.12 18.11
C ASN A 493 29.13 -10.41 18.16
N LYS A 494 29.69 -11.01 17.10
CA LYS A 494 31.09 -11.41 16.99
C LYS A 494 31.52 -12.35 18.13
N ASP A 495 30.60 -13.18 18.62
CA ASP A 495 30.88 -14.21 19.62
C ASP A 495 30.82 -15.61 19.00
N GLN A 496 31.39 -16.56 19.73
CA GLN A 496 31.42 -17.96 19.36
C GLN A 496 31.35 -18.81 20.62
N VAL A 497 30.47 -19.80 20.62
CA VAL A 497 30.25 -20.70 21.74
C VAL A 497 30.28 -22.15 21.29
N THR A 498 30.79 -23.03 22.15
CA THR A 498 30.69 -24.47 21.96
C THR A 498 29.38 -24.96 22.55
N VAL A 499 28.61 -25.70 21.76
CA VAL A 499 27.27 -26.18 22.10
C VAL A 499 27.23 -27.68 21.95
N LEU A 500 26.62 -28.38 22.92
CA LEU A 500 26.35 -29.81 22.81
C LEU A 500 25.35 -30.04 21.66
N LYS A 501 25.51 -31.15 20.93
CA LYS A 501 24.64 -31.50 19.80
C LYS A 501 23.15 -31.48 20.16
N GLU A 502 22.81 -31.93 21.36
CA GLU A 502 21.44 -32.01 21.87
C GLU A 502 20.84 -30.63 22.18
N GLN A 503 21.68 -29.64 22.46
CA GLN A 503 21.28 -28.27 22.83
C GLN A 503 21.35 -27.28 21.66
N LEU A 504 21.86 -27.71 20.50
CA LEU A 504 22.14 -26.82 19.37
C LEU A 504 20.91 -26.05 18.90
N VAL A 505 19.77 -26.74 18.75
CA VAL A 505 18.51 -26.11 18.29
C VAL A 505 18.06 -25.03 19.26
N GLU A 506 18.03 -25.35 20.56
CA GLU A 506 17.62 -24.41 21.61
C GLU A 506 18.53 -23.17 21.66
N GLU A 507 19.85 -23.36 21.53
CA GLU A 507 20.81 -22.26 21.54
C GLU A 507 20.71 -21.38 20.29
N ILE A 508 20.46 -21.97 19.12
CA ILE A 508 20.16 -21.21 17.90
C ILE A 508 18.89 -20.38 18.09
N GLU A 509 17.80 -20.97 18.59
CA GLU A 509 16.54 -20.26 18.82
C GLU A 509 16.66 -19.10 19.83
N LYS A 510 17.54 -19.23 20.84
CA LYS A 510 17.83 -18.14 21.79
C LYS A 510 18.53 -16.96 21.13
N ARG A 511 19.39 -17.24 20.15
CA ARG A 511 20.22 -16.24 19.45
C ARG A 511 19.53 -15.64 18.24
N LEU A 512 18.64 -16.39 17.60
CA LEU A 512 17.80 -15.86 16.53
C LEU A 512 16.75 -14.91 17.12
N PRO A 513 16.57 -13.72 16.53
CA PRO A 513 15.43 -12.90 16.88
C PRO A 513 14.18 -13.68 16.46
N ARG A 514 13.45 -14.27 17.42
CA ARG A 514 12.21 -14.99 17.13
C ARG A 514 11.35 -14.15 16.18
N PHE A 515 11.10 -14.66 14.98
CA PHE A 515 10.04 -14.18 14.09
C PHE A 515 8.70 -14.53 14.75
N THR A 516 8.38 -13.78 15.80
CA THR A 516 7.01 -13.62 16.25
C THR A 516 6.41 -12.66 15.22
N THR A 517 5.41 -13.13 14.49
CA THR A 517 4.56 -12.32 13.61
C THR A 517 4.48 -10.86 14.08
N LEU A 518 5.01 -9.95 13.24
CA LEU A 518 4.98 -8.48 13.33
C LEU A 518 4.27 -7.92 14.58
N ALA A 519 4.98 -7.87 15.71
CA ALA A 519 4.72 -6.86 16.72
C ALA A 519 5.59 -5.63 16.37
N PRO A 520 5.05 -4.41 16.43
CA PRO A 520 5.82 -3.20 16.14
C PRO A 520 7.04 -3.10 17.05
N MET A 521 8.15 -2.57 16.51
CA MET A 521 9.35 -2.27 17.30
C MET A 521 8.96 -1.28 18.40
N ALA A 522 9.22 -1.62 19.68
CA ALA A 522 9.02 -0.68 20.78
C ALA A 522 9.76 0.64 20.55
N GLU A 523 9.06 1.72 20.81
CA GLU A 523 9.66 3.03 20.95
C GLU A 523 10.30 3.16 22.35
N LYS A 524 11.22 4.12 22.50
CA LYS A 524 11.84 4.43 23.82
C LYS A 524 10.79 4.76 24.88
N SER A 525 9.65 5.30 24.46
CA SER A 525 8.46 5.61 25.27
C SER A 525 7.79 4.36 25.85
N ASP A 526 7.82 3.21 25.17
CA ASP A 526 7.22 1.96 25.66
C ASP A 526 8.02 1.36 26.82
N ILE A 527 9.36 1.42 26.75
CA ILE A 527 10.26 0.94 27.81
C ILE A 527 10.11 1.81 29.06
N GLU A 528 9.95 3.12 28.88
CA GLU A 528 9.71 4.06 29.98
C GLU A 528 8.33 3.83 30.60
N TYR A 529 7.30 3.62 29.77
CA TYR A 529 5.95 3.30 30.24
C TYR A 529 5.91 2.03 31.10
N ILE A 530 6.65 0.99 30.71
CA ILE A 530 6.73 -0.26 31.49
C ILE A 530 7.29 -0.01 32.88
N LYS A 531 8.38 0.77 32.99
CA LYS A 531 9.00 1.12 34.29
C LYS A 531 8.07 1.95 35.16
N ASP A 532 7.43 2.96 34.57
CA ASP A 532 6.53 3.84 35.30
C ASP A 532 5.23 3.11 35.71
N PHE A 533 4.79 2.12 34.94
CA PHE A 533 3.65 1.26 35.30
C PHE A 533 3.93 0.39 36.54
N GLU A 534 5.18 0.00 36.79
CA GLU A 534 5.55 -0.70 38.03
C GLU A 534 5.35 0.19 39.25
N GLN A 535 5.68 1.48 39.15
CA GLN A 535 5.42 2.45 40.22
C GLN A 535 3.91 2.62 40.44
N LEU A 536 3.12 2.72 39.37
CA LEU A 536 1.66 2.79 39.47
C LEU A 536 1.05 1.56 40.17
N PHE A 537 1.62 0.36 39.94
CA PHE A 537 1.18 -0.85 40.63
C PHE A 537 1.47 -0.82 42.14
N GLN A 538 2.62 -0.29 42.56
CA GLN A 538 2.93 -0.13 43.98
C GLN A 538 1.96 0.85 44.66
N ILE A 539 1.65 1.97 43.99
CA ILE A 539 0.67 2.95 44.46
C ILE A 539 -0.72 2.29 44.59
N ARG A 540 -1.11 1.43 43.65
CA ARG A 540 -2.37 0.69 43.73
C ARG A 540 -2.45 -0.25 44.93
N LYS A 541 -1.35 -0.89 45.34
CA LYS A 541 -1.31 -1.79 46.49
C LYS A 541 -1.43 -1.06 47.84
N ALA A 542 -0.92 0.17 47.93
CA ALA A 542 -0.92 0.97 49.14
C ALA A 542 -1.10 2.47 48.82
N PRO A 543 -2.34 2.92 48.51
CA PRO A 543 -2.59 4.32 48.19
C PRO A 543 -2.48 5.18 49.45
N ASP A 544 -1.63 6.21 49.41
CA ASP A 544 -1.45 7.20 50.47
C ASP A 544 -1.33 8.63 49.91
N ASN A 545 -1.39 9.65 50.78
CA ASN A 545 -1.32 11.05 50.36
C ASN A 545 -0.03 11.44 49.67
N SER A 546 1.09 10.81 50.02
CA SER A 546 2.39 11.05 49.39
C SER A 546 2.43 10.56 47.94
N ASN A 547 1.61 9.56 47.58
CA ASN A 547 1.60 8.94 46.27
C ASN A 547 0.63 9.62 45.26
N ILE A 548 -0.23 10.53 45.72
CA ILE A 548 -1.26 11.19 44.89
C ILE A 548 -0.64 12.04 43.79
N SER A 549 0.41 12.81 44.10
CA SER A 549 1.09 13.63 43.10
C SER A 549 1.69 12.74 42.02
N THR A 550 2.38 11.67 42.40
CA THR A 550 2.97 10.70 41.45
C THR A 550 1.92 10.04 40.56
N PHE A 551 0.73 9.74 41.10
CA PHE A 551 -0.39 9.22 40.30
C PHE A 551 -0.91 10.26 39.29
N ASN A 552 -1.15 11.50 39.74
CA ASN A 552 -1.63 12.58 38.88
C ASN A 552 -0.60 12.94 37.81
N ASP A 553 0.70 12.92 38.15
CA ASP A 553 1.82 13.12 37.23
C ASP A 553 1.87 12.02 36.17
N PHE A 554 1.65 10.75 36.56
CA PHE A 554 1.57 9.63 35.62
C PHE A 554 0.39 9.80 34.65
N ASN A 555 -0.78 10.20 35.16
CA ASN A 555 -1.95 10.49 34.34
C ASN A 555 -1.69 11.63 33.34
N GLU A 556 -1.08 12.72 33.81
CA GLU A 556 -0.73 13.88 32.98
C GLU A 556 0.28 13.52 31.90
N LYS A 557 1.34 12.77 32.29
CA LYS A 557 2.44 12.35 31.40
C LYS A 557 1.96 11.47 30.26
N TYR A 558 1.07 10.52 30.53
CA TYR A 558 0.75 9.47 29.54
C TYR A 558 -0.60 9.59 28.85
N PHE A 559 -1.52 10.41 29.37
CA PHE A 559 -2.87 10.53 28.83
C PHE A 559 -3.25 11.98 28.54
N PHE A 560 -3.13 12.89 29.51
CA PHE A 560 -3.59 14.27 29.34
C PHE A 560 -2.79 15.04 28.26
N LYS A 561 -1.45 14.98 28.30
CA LYS A 561 -0.59 15.62 27.28
C LYS A 561 -0.69 14.96 25.90
N ASN A 562 -1.28 13.78 25.81
CA ASN A 562 -1.45 13.02 24.57
C ASN A 562 -2.92 13.05 24.06
N GLY A 563 -3.73 14.01 24.51
CA GLY A 563 -5.09 14.23 23.98
C GLY A 563 -6.20 13.37 24.58
N LEU A 564 -5.89 12.46 25.52
CA LEU A 564 -6.87 11.67 26.25
C LEU A 564 -7.21 12.36 27.58
N ASP A 565 -8.38 13.02 27.66
CA ASP A 565 -8.84 13.65 28.90
C ASP A 565 -9.33 12.61 29.92
N LEU A 566 -8.41 12.23 30.81
CA LEU A 566 -8.65 11.36 31.95
C LEU A 566 -8.67 12.14 33.28
N SER A 567 -8.91 13.45 33.25
CA SER A 567 -8.94 14.32 34.45
C SER A 567 -9.91 13.84 35.54
N ARG A 568 -10.99 13.16 35.15
CA ARG A 568 -11.95 12.52 36.09
C ARG A 568 -11.33 11.47 37.02
N PHE A 569 -10.16 10.93 36.66
CA PHE A 569 -9.42 9.95 37.46
C PHE A 569 -8.39 10.59 38.39
N ASN A 570 -8.15 11.90 38.33
CA ASN A 570 -7.29 12.59 39.28
C ASN A 570 -7.77 12.34 40.72
N LEU A 571 -6.83 12.02 41.59
CA LEU A 571 -7.10 11.71 42.99
C LEU A 571 -7.11 13.01 43.81
N GLU A 572 -8.13 13.15 44.66
CA GLU A 572 -8.21 14.18 45.70
C GLU A 572 -7.45 13.71 46.95
N THR A 573 -7.05 14.62 47.84
CA THR A 573 -6.28 14.29 49.07
C THR A 573 -6.90 13.12 49.84
N LEU A 574 -6.15 12.03 50.03
CA LEU A 574 -6.43 10.87 50.88
C LEU A 574 -6.30 11.19 52.40
N GLY A 575 -6.31 12.47 52.77
CA GLY A 575 -5.78 13.01 54.04
C GLY A 575 -6.79 13.51 55.03
N GLN A 576 -8.06 13.14 54.91
CA GLN A 576 -9.04 13.29 55.98
C GLN A 576 -9.90 12.03 56.07
N SER A 577 -10.21 11.64 57.30
CA SER A 577 -10.76 10.36 57.78
C SER A 577 -12.20 10.06 57.34
N ASP A 578 -12.55 10.38 56.09
CA ASP A 578 -13.84 10.04 55.49
C ASP A 578 -13.71 8.79 54.62
N THR A 579 -14.32 7.71 55.08
CA THR A 579 -14.32 6.38 54.44
C THR A 579 -14.94 6.44 53.03
N GLU A 580 -15.84 7.39 52.76
CA GLU A 580 -16.50 7.53 51.47
C GLU A 580 -15.54 8.06 50.39
N THR A 581 -14.78 9.10 50.71
CA THR A 581 -13.75 9.67 49.84
C THR A 581 -12.64 8.65 49.52
N LEU A 582 -12.21 7.88 50.53
CA LEU A 582 -11.24 6.79 50.36
C LEU A 582 -11.78 5.71 49.39
N ASN A 583 -13.02 5.26 49.57
CA ASN A 583 -13.64 4.27 48.70
C ASN A 583 -13.81 4.75 47.26
N LYS A 584 -14.15 6.03 47.05
CA LYS A 584 -14.29 6.65 45.73
C LYS A 584 -12.94 6.72 45.01
N ASN A 585 -11.89 7.13 45.71
CA ASN A 585 -10.52 7.19 45.18
C ASN A 585 -9.97 5.79 44.85
N THR A 586 -10.21 4.79 45.70
CA THR A 586 -9.81 3.39 45.43
C THR A 586 -10.51 2.83 44.18
N LYS A 587 -11.81 3.11 43.99
CA LYS A 587 -12.52 2.72 42.76
C LYS A 587 -11.99 3.42 41.51
N LYS A 588 -11.70 4.72 41.57
CA LYS A 588 -11.07 5.47 40.46
C LYS A 588 -9.71 4.88 40.11
N LEU A 589 -8.89 4.56 41.11
CA LEU A 589 -7.57 3.96 40.95
C LEU A 589 -7.64 2.57 40.29
N ASP A 590 -8.63 1.75 40.65
CA ASP A 590 -8.80 0.42 40.06
C ASP A 590 -9.22 0.48 38.58
N VAL A 591 -10.16 1.36 38.24
CA VAL A 591 -10.59 1.59 36.85
C VAL A 591 -9.44 2.14 36.00
N PHE A 592 -8.72 3.13 36.54
CA PHE A 592 -7.57 3.72 35.86
C PHE A 592 -6.46 2.68 35.62
N TYR A 593 -6.15 1.84 36.61
CA TYR A 593 -5.18 0.77 36.46
C TYR A 593 -5.57 -0.23 35.36
N ARG A 594 -6.86 -0.56 35.21
CA ARG A 594 -7.33 -1.44 34.12
C ARG A 594 -7.12 -0.83 32.73
N VAL A 595 -7.33 0.48 32.58
CA VAL A 595 -7.07 1.21 31.33
C VAL A 595 -5.56 1.18 31.02
N CYS A 596 -4.72 1.48 32.01
CA CYS A 596 -3.27 1.47 31.88
C CYS A 596 -2.71 0.06 31.63
N ARG A 597 -3.32 -0.99 32.19
CA ARG A 597 -2.90 -2.39 32.02
C ARG A 597 -2.91 -2.84 30.56
N ASN A 598 -3.91 -2.42 29.77
CA ASN A 598 -3.96 -2.77 28.35
C ASN A 598 -2.80 -2.12 27.58
N LYS A 599 -2.47 -0.86 27.90
CA LYS A 599 -1.29 -0.17 27.35
C LYS A 599 0.02 -0.82 27.82
N TYR A 600 0.11 -1.26 29.08
CA TYR A 600 1.26 -2.00 29.62
C TYR A 600 1.47 -3.33 28.89
N ILE A 601 0.42 -4.12 28.70
CA ILE A 601 0.50 -5.39 27.96
C ILE A 601 0.97 -5.15 26.52
N ASN A 602 0.48 -4.09 25.87
CA ASN A 602 0.91 -3.73 24.53
C ASN A 602 2.36 -3.22 24.49
N ALA A 603 2.79 -2.43 25.48
CA ALA A 603 4.17 -1.98 25.61
C ALA A 603 5.13 -3.15 25.91
N CYS A 604 4.76 -4.10 26.77
CA CYS A 604 5.51 -5.34 27.01
C CYS A 604 5.67 -6.16 25.74
N LYS A 605 4.59 -6.30 24.96
CA LYS A 605 4.62 -6.95 23.65
C LYS A 605 5.53 -6.23 22.66
N ALA A 606 5.45 -4.90 22.58
CA ALA A 606 6.28 -4.08 21.68
C ALA A 606 7.77 -4.13 22.09
N SER A 607 8.06 -4.09 23.40
CA SER A 607 9.42 -4.06 23.96
C SER A 607 10.04 -5.44 24.18
N ARG A 608 9.29 -6.51 23.90
CA ARG A 608 9.70 -7.90 24.12
C ARG A 608 10.02 -8.21 25.59
N SER A 609 9.38 -7.50 26.52
CA SER A 609 9.44 -7.78 27.96
C SER A 609 8.30 -8.71 28.35
N GLU A 610 8.55 -9.74 29.16
CA GLU A 610 7.47 -10.58 29.68
C GLU A 610 6.61 -9.78 30.69
N PRO A 611 5.28 -9.70 30.50
CA PRO A 611 4.42 -9.05 31.47
C PRO A 611 4.41 -9.87 32.76
N LYS A 612 4.63 -9.20 33.90
CA LYS A 612 4.67 -9.88 35.20
C LYS A 612 3.29 -10.45 35.57
N PRO A 613 3.17 -11.73 35.96
CA PRO A 613 1.89 -12.38 36.25
C PRO A 613 1.05 -11.67 37.33
N GLU A 614 1.73 -11.10 38.32
CA GLU A 614 1.15 -10.32 39.42
C GLU A 614 0.47 -9.01 38.99
N TYR A 615 0.77 -8.50 37.80
CA TYR A 615 0.05 -7.36 37.19
C TYR A 615 -1.17 -7.85 36.37
N GLY A 616 -1.37 -9.17 36.31
CA GLY A 616 -2.35 -9.89 35.52
C GLY A 616 -3.56 -10.41 36.30
N GLU A 617 -3.47 -10.61 37.61
CA GLU A 617 -4.58 -11.18 38.42
C GLU A 617 -5.64 -10.13 38.79
N ALA A 618 -6.90 -10.48 38.55
CA ALA A 618 -8.03 -9.80 39.16
C ALA A 618 -8.11 -10.25 40.62
N PHE A 619 -7.92 -9.33 41.58
CA PHE A 619 -8.44 -9.59 42.91
C PHE A 619 -9.96 -9.76 42.79
N ILE A 620 -10.41 -11.00 42.92
CA ILE A 620 -11.72 -11.30 43.46
C ILE A 620 -11.75 -10.59 44.80
N VAL A 621 -12.69 -9.67 44.98
CA VAL A 621 -13.02 -9.15 46.30
C VAL A 621 -13.43 -10.37 47.12
N GLU A 622 -12.55 -10.83 48.00
CA GLU A 622 -12.94 -11.78 49.04
C GLU A 622 -14.04 -11.12 49.85
N SER A 623 -15.24 -11.68 49.71
CA SER A 623 -16.32 -11.48 50.66
C SER A 623 -15.84 -11.91 52.04
N LYS A 624 -15.54 -10.93 52.92
CA LYS A 624 -15.78 -10.94 54.38
C LYS A 624 -15.08 -9.78 55.10
N MET A 625 -15.79 -8.66 55.27
CA MET A 625 -16.26 -8.12 56.56
C MET A 625 -17.01 -6.82 56.31
#